data_AF-A0A928MQ84-F1
#
_entry.id   AF-A0A928MQ84-F1
#
_cell.length_a   1.000
_cell.length_b   1.000
_cell.length_c   1.000
_cell.angle_alpha   90.00
_cell.angle_beta   90.00
_cell.angle_gamma   90.00
#
_symmetry.space_group_name_H-M   'P 1'
#
loop_
_entity.id
_entity.type
_entity.pdbx_description
1 polymer ?
#
loop_
_entity_poly.entity_id
_entity_poly.type
_entity_poly.pdbx_seq_one_letter_code
_entity_poly.pdbx_strand_id
1 'polypeptide(L)'
;SLRAEGTSVFVENIFESRFRHVPELRRFGADIRVEGRVAMVSGVSALSGAPVTATDLRGGAAMVLAGLSAEGETLVYDQGHIERGYAHFAESLSRLGADVRRTEEDAEQSPPV
;
A
#
# COMPACT_ATOMS: atom_id res chain seq x y z
N SER A 1 4.91 -10.48 5.92
CA SER A 1 3.55 -9.97 5.59
C SER A 1 3.15 -8.97 6.65
N LEU A 2 2.37 -7.92 6.32
CA LEU A 2 1.96 -6.89 7.31
C LEU A 2 1.08 -7.45 8.43
N ARG A 3 0.38 -8.57 8.19
CA ARG A 3 -0.52 -9.22 9.15
C ARG A 3 -0.07 -10.64 9.56
N ALA A 4 1.17 -11.02 9.27
CA ALA A 4 1.68 -12.32 9.71
C ALA A 4 2.01 -12.31 11.21
N GLU A 5 1.88 -13.46 11.88
CA GLU A 5 2.38 -13.59 13.24
C GLU A 5 3.92 -13.52 13.23
N GLY A 6 4.49 -12.64 14.06
CA GLY A 6 5.93 -12.47 14.23
C GLY A 6 6.57 -11.43 13.30
N THR A 7 7.89 -11.53 13.16
CA THR A 7 8.71 -10.55 12.44
C THR A 7 9.27 -11.15 11.17
N SER A 8 9.04 -10.47 10.04
CA SER A 8 9.65 -10.77 8.74
C SER A 8 10.79 -9.78 8.47
N VAL A 9 11.89 -10.26 7.89
CA VAL A 9 13.02 -9.40 7.47
C VAL A 9 13.18 -9.50 5.96
N PHE A 10 13.24 -8.35 5.31
CA PHE A 10 13.48 -8.20 3.88
C PHE A 10 14.82 -7.50 3.67
N VAL A 11 15.68 -8.07 2.82
CA VAL A 11 16.96 -7.47 2.44
C VAL A 11 16.94 -7.18 0.96
N GLU A 12 17.11 -5.92 0.58
CA GLU A 12 17.12 -5.49 -0.81
C GLU A 12 18.55 -5.24 -1.30
N ASN A 13 18.98 -5.99 -2.30
CA ASN A 13 20.36 -5.95 -2.80
C ASN A 13 20.51 -5.24 -4.15
N ILE A 14 19.40 -4.93 -4.84
CA ILE A 14 19.41 -4.46 -6.23
C ILE A 14 19.04 -2.98 -6.32
N PHE A 15 18.06 -2.51 -5.55
CA PHE A 15 17.56 -1.13 -5.64
C PHE A 15 17.55 -0.43 -4.27
N GLU A 16 18.36 0.61 -4.11
CA GLU A 16 18.40 1.41 -2.87
C GLU A 16 17.07 2.14 -2.59
N SER A 17 16.28 2.40 -3.62
CA SER A 17 15.01 3.11 -3.54
C SER A 17 13.78 2.22 -3.33
N ARG A 18 13.93 0.92 -3.04
CA ARG A 18 12.78 0.00 -3.07
C ARG A 18 11.79 0.19 -1.92
N PHE A 19 12.17 0.83 -0.82
CA PHE A 19 11.31 1.03 0.35
C PHE A 19 10.57 2.38 0.36
N ARG A 20 10.45 3.07 -0.78
CA ARG A 20 9.76 4.37 -0.88
C ARG A 20 8.28 4.34 -0.50
N HIS A 21 7.62 3.20 -0.61
CA HIS A 21 6.22 3.02 -0.23
C HIS A 21 6.01 2.74 1.26
N VAL A 22 7.08 2.54 2.05
CA VAL A 22 6.97 2.25 3.49
C VAL A 22 6.27 3.36 4.29
N PRO A 23 6.53 4.67 4.07
CA PRO A 23 5.80 5.72 4.76
C PRO A 23 4.28 5.60 4.60
N GLU A 24 3.80 5.33 3.39
CA GLU A 24 2.37 5.15 3.12
C GLU A 24 1.81 3.88 3.77
N LEU A 25 2.55 2.76 3.73
CA LEU A 25 2.13 1.54 4.44
C LEU A 25 2.03 1.75 5.96
N ARG A 26 2.88 2.59 6.55
CA ARG A 26 2.79 2.94 7.98
C ARG A 26 1.53 3.73 8.31
N ARG A 27 0.90 4.42 7.35
CA ARG A 27 -0.37 5.13 7.57
C ARG A 27 -1.53 4.18 7.85
N PHE A 28 -1.42 2.93 7.39
CA PHE A 28 -2.35 1.85 7.75
C PHE A 28 -2.12 1.29 9.16
N GLY A 29 -1.13 1.80 9.90
CA GLY A 29 -0.71 1.26 11.19
C GLY A 29 0.29 0.11 11.11
N ALA A 30 0.90 -0.13 9.94
CA ALA A 30 1.90 -1.18 9.79
C ALA A 30 3.20 -0.87 10.59
N ASP A 31 3.71 -1.84 11.35
CA ASP A 31 5.02 -1.73 12.00
C ASP A 31 6.14 -2.19 11.07
N ILE A 32 6.73 -1.22 10.37
CA ILE A 32 7.87 -1.43 9.47
C ILE A 32 9.02 -0.55 9.92
N ARG A 33 10.21 -1.11 10.12
CA ARG A 33 11.46 -0.37 10.35
C ARG A 33 12.40 -0.60 9.17
N VAL A 34 13.01 0.46 8.66
CA VAL A 34 13.96 0.38 7.54
C VAL A 34 15.30 0.93 8.00
N GLU A 35 16.33 0.13 7.83
CA GLU A 35 17.72 0.49 8.12
C GLU A 35 18.59 0.12 6.92
N GLY A 36 18.99 1.13 6.15
CA GLY A 36 19.71 0.95 4.89
C GLY A 36 18.94 0.07 3.92
N ARG A 37 19.47 -1.14 3.69
CA ARG A 37 18.92 -2.15 2.76
C ARG A 37 18.02 -3.17 3.42
N VAL A 38 17.80 -3.07 4.72
CA VAL A 38 17.01 -4.01 5.50
C VAL A 38 15.70 -3.37 5.90
N ALA A 39 14.58 -4.05 5.63
CA ALA A 39 13.27 -3.72 6.17
C ALA A 39 12.79 -4.83 7.09
N MET A 40 12.53 -4.48 8.34
CA MET A 40 11.95 -5.37 9.35
C MET A 40 10.47 -5.04 9.48
N VAL A 41 9.62 -6.05 9.30
CA VAL A 41 8.17 -5.93 9.36
C VAL A 41 7.69 -6.78 10.52
N SER A 42 7.21 -6.13 11.58
CA SER A 42 6.50 -6.81 12.66
C SER A 42 5.03 -6.83 12.28
N GLY A 43 4.45 -8.02 12.15
CA GLY A 43 3.06 -8.10 11.77
C GLY A 43 2.14 -7.56 12.86
N VAL A 44 1.05 -6.92 12.41
CA VAL A 44 0.04 -6.31 13.27
C VAL A 44 -1.27 -7.09 13.19
N SER A 45 -2.05 -7.07 14.27
CA SER A 45 -3.34 -7.77 14.33
C SER A 45 -4.35 -7.22 13.32
N ALA A 46 -4.35 -5.90 13.13
CA ALA A 46 -5.22 -5.19 12.21
C ALA A 46 -4.47 -4.04 11.54
N LEU A 47 -4.92 -3.70 10.34
CA LEU A 47 -4.58 -2.46 9.65
C LEU A 47 -5.83 -1.58 9.68
N SER A 48 -5.64 -0.26 9.71
CA SER A 48 -6.72 0.71 9.56
C SER A 48 -6.68 1.31 8.17
N GLY A 49 -7.83 1.45 7.52
CA GLY A 49 -7.95 2.19 6.27
C GLY A 49 -7.52 3.64 6.47
N ALA A 50 -6.89 4.20 5.43
CA ALA A 50 -6.35 5.55 5.45
C ALA A 50 -6.29 6.14 4.03
N PRO A 51 -6.32 7.47 3.87
CA PRO A 51 -5.91 8.11 2.63
C PRO A 51 -4.41 7.91 2.42
N VAL A 52 -4.01 7.40 1.25
CA VAL A 52 -2.60 7.13 0.88
C VAL A 52 -2.33 7.47 -0.58
N THR A 53 -1.07 7.74 -0.91
CA THR A 53 -0.68 8.15 -2.27
C THR A 53 0.29 7.16 -2.92
N ALA A 54 -0.05 6.64 -4.10
CA ALA A 54 0.81 5.71 -4.81
C ALA A 54 2.08 6.41 -5.34
N THR A 55 3.25 6.09 -4.77
CA THR A 55 4.53 6.70 -5.16
C THR A 55 5.22 6.02 -6.33
N ASP A 56 4.84 4.78 -6.63
CA ASP A 56 5.37 3.96 -7.71
C ASP A 56 4.41 2.81 -8.06
N LEU A 57 4.69 2.11 -9.15
CA LEU A 57 3.85 1.02 -9.65
C LEU A 57 3.62 -0.11 -8.63
N ARG A 58 4.69 -0.56 -7.96
CA ARG A 58 4.62 -1.71 -7.04
C ARG A 58 4.10 -1.28 -5.67
N GLY A 59 4.50 -0.11 -5.21
CA GLY A 59 4.00 0.53 -4.00
C GLY A 59 2.49 0.76 -4.08
N GLY A 60 1.99 1.31 -5.19
CA GLY A 60 0.55 1.52 -5.39
C GLY A 60 -0.25 0.22 -5.34
N ALA A 61 0.21 -0.84 -6.02
CA ALA A 61 -0.44 -2.16 -5.93
C ALA A 61 -0.41 -2.72 -4.50
N ALA A 62 0.71 -2.55 -3.77
CA ALA A 62 0.81 -2.97 -2.37
C ALA A 62 -0.17 -2.20 -1.46
N MET A 63 -0.39 -0.90 -1.70
CA MET A 63 -1.35 -0.08 -0.94
C MET A 63 -2.79 -0.54 -1.17
N VAL A 64 -3.18 -0.89 -2.40
CA VAL A 64 -4.51 -1.44 -2.68
C VAL A 64 -4.73 -2.74 -1.91
N LEU A 65 -3.75 -3.65 -1.92
CA LEU A 65 -3.83 -4.92 -1.17
C LEU A 65 -3.85 -4.70 0.34
N ALA A 66 -3.11 -3.71 0.84
CA ALA A 66 -3.13 -3.33 2.25
C ALA A 66 -4.52 -2.81 2.65
N GLY A 67 -5.13 -1.94 1.82
CA GLY A 67 -6.48 -1.42 2.02
C GLY A 67 -7.55 -2.52 2.03
N LEU A 68 -7.47 -3.48 1.10
CA LEU A 68 -8.35 -4.66 1.08
C LEU A 68 -8.23 -5.54 2.34
N SER A 69 -7.11 -5.44 3.06
CA SER A 69 -6.85 -6.19 4.29
C SER A 69 -7.10 -5.37 5.56
N ALA A 70 -7.44 -4.09 5.42
CA ALA A 70 -7.60 -3.12 6.50
C ALA A 70 -9.07 -2.97 6.91
N GLU A 71 -9.28 -2.52 8.15
CA GLU A 71 -10.59 -2.16 8.67
C GLU A 71 -10.94 -0.72 8.26
N GLY A 72 -12.17 -0.50 7.82
CA GLY A 72 -12.63 0.82 7.35
C GLY A 72 -12.32 1.07 5.87
N GLU A 73 -12.29 2.34 5.47
CA GLU A 73 -12.14 2.75 4.08
C GLU A 73 -10.72 3.25 3.78
N THR A 74 -10.21 2.90 2.60
CA THR A 74 -8.90 3.33 2.10
C THR A 74 -9.10 4.09 0.80
N LEU A 75 -8.55 5.29 0.70
CA LEU A 75 -8.48 6.06 -0.55
C LEU A 75 -7.05 6.01 -1.07
N VAL A 76 -6.85 5.50 -2.29
CA VAL A 76 -5.54 5.42 -2.94
C VAL A 76 -5.47 6.45 -4.06
N TYR A 77 -4.70 7.51 -3.84
CA TYR A 77 -4.47 8.58 -4.82
C TYR A 77 -3.35 8.23 -5.81
N ASP A 78 -3.29 9.00 -6.90
CA ASP A 78 -2.28 8.88 -7.97
C ASP A 78 -2.25 7.50 -8.66
N GLN A 79 -3.43 6.98 -9.03
CA GLN A 79 -3.60 5.69 -9.70
C GLN A 79 -2.80 5.54 -11.01
N GLY A 80 -2.37 6.64 -11.63
CA GLY A 80 -1.54 6.62 -12.85
C GLY A 80 -0.25 5.81 -12.70
N HIS A 81 0.28 5.67 -11.48
CA HIS A 81 1.40 4.76 -11.22
C HIS A 81 1.03 3.29 -11.38
N ILE A 82 -0.16 2.89 -10.91
CA ILE A 82 -0.66 1.50 -10.95
C ILE A 82 -1.01 1.11 -12.39
N GLU A 83 -1.70 1.98 -13.11
CA GLU A 83 -2.20 1.72 -14.47
C GLU A 83 -1.07 1.46 -15.48
N ARG A 84 0.11 2.02 -15.25
CA ARG A 84 1.29 1.81 -16.11
C ARG A 84 1.76 0.35 -16.18
N GLY A 85 1.39 -0.49 -15.23
CA GLY A 85 1.81 -1.89 -15.19
C GLY A 85 0.70 -2.89 -14.85
N TYR A 86 -0.48 -2.42 -14.47
CA TYR A 86 -1.64 -3.27 -14.22
C TYR A 86 -2.85 -2.76 -15.00
N ALA A 87 -3.20 -3.46 -16.08
CA ALA A 87 -4.41 -3.18 -16.83
C ALA A 87 -5.65 -3.59 -16.03
N HIS A 88 -6.63 -2.69 -15.92
CA HIS A 88 -7.91 -2.93 -15.25
C HIS A 88 -7.77 -3.52 -13.85
N PHE A 89 -6.84 -2.96 -13.05
CA PHE A 89 -6.44 -3.56 -11.78
C PHE A 89 -7.60 -3.64 -10.77
N ALA A 90 -8.31 -2.52 -10.57
CA ALA A 90 -9.46 -2.46 -9.68
C ALA A 90 -10.55 -3.42 -10.16
N GLU A 91 -10.90 -3.36 -11.45
CA GLU A 91 -11.95 -4.19 -12.04
C GLU A 91 -11.63 -5.70 -11.95
N SER A 92 -10.36 -6.06 -12.11
CA SER A 92 -9.89 -7.45 -11.97
C SER A 92 -10.05 -7.94 -10.53
N LEU A 93 -9.72 -7.11 -9.54
CA LEU A 93 -9.91 -7.43 -8.13
C LEU A 93 -11.40 -7.50 -7.76
N SER A 94 -12.23 -6.57 -8.25
CA SER A 94 -13.68 -6.61 -8.03
C SER A 94 -14.31 -7.89 -8.60
N ARG A 95 -13.85 -8.36 -9.76
CA ARG A 95 -14.29 -9.63 -10.35
C ARG A 95 -13.92 -10.86 -9.52
N LEU A 96 -12.91 -10.75 -8.66
CA LEU A 96 -12.53 -11.78 -7.69
C LEU A 96 -13.30 -11.63 -6.36
N GLY A 97 -14.20 -10.65 -6.25
CA GLY A 97 -15.03 -10.42 -5.07
C GLY A 97 -14.48 -9.39 -4.08
N ALA A 98 -13.41 -8.66 -4.44
CA ALA A 98 -12.92 -7.56 -3.61
C ALA A 98 -13.85 -6.35 -3.67
N ASP A 99 -14.09 -5.72 -2.53
CA ASP A 99 -14.78 -4.42 -2.47
C ASP A 99 -13.78 -3.30 -2.80
N VAL A 100 -13.63 -3.04 -4.09
CA VAL A 100 -12.74 -2.01 -4.63
C VAL A 100 -13.38 -1.43 -5.88
N ARG A 101 -13.28 -0.11 -6.03
CA ARG A 101 -13.80 0.63 -7.17
C ARG A 101 -12.94 1.84 -7.44
N ARG A 102 -12.99 2.33 -8.67
CA ARG A 102 -12.45 3.64 -9.04
C ARG A 102 -13.48 4.71 -8.72
N THR A 103 -13.02 5.86 -8.26
CA THR A 103 -13.84 7.04 -8.00
C THR A 103 -13.21 8.22 -8.73
N GLU A 104 -14.02 9.17 -9.17
CA GLU A 104 -13.57 10.43 -9.80
C GLU A 104 -13.47 11.55 -8.74
N GLU A 105 -13.37 11.23 -7.45
CA GLU A 105 -13.32 12.27 -6.41
C GLU A 105 -12.04 13.11 -6.53
N ASP A 106 -12.25 14.43 -6.70
CA ASP A 106 -11.21 15.42 -6.93
C ASP A 106 -10.17 15.45 -5.81
N ALA A 107 -8.92 15.68 -6.21
CA ALA A 107 -7.69 15.68 -5.41
C ALA A 107 -7.60 16.78 -4.32
N GLU A 108 -8.72 17.38 -3.91
CA GLU A 108 -8.77 18.40 -2.85
C GLU A 108 -8.65 17.81 -1.43
N GLN A 109 -8.66 16.49 -1.29
CA GLN A 109 -8.38 15.77 -0.04
C GLN A 109 -6.99 15.14 -0.04
N SER A 110 -5.97 15.87 -0.52
CA SER A 110 -4.60 15.48 -0.22
C SER A 110 -4.38 15.55 1.29
N PRO A 111 -3.90 14.47 1.93
CA PRO A 111 -3.57 14.53 3.35
C PRO A 111 -2.47 15.58 3.57
N PRO A 112 -2.49 16.33 4.69
CA PRO A 112 -1.46 17.32 4.97
C PRO A 112 -0.08 16.65 4.93
N VAL A 113 0.84 17.30 4.22
CA VAL A 113 2.26 16.90 4.07
C VAL A 113 2.98 16.99 5.41
#